data_AF-A0A9X3KNI9-F1
#
_entry.id   AF-A0A9X3KNI9-F1
#
_cell.length_a   1.000
_cell.length_b   1.000
_cell.length_c   1.000
_cell.angle_alpha   90.00
_cell.angle_beta   90.00
_cell.angle_gamma   90.00
#
_symmetry.space_group_name_H-M   'P 1'
#
loop_
_entity.id
_entity.type
_entity.pdbx_description
1 polymer ?
#
loop_
_entity_poly.entity_id
_entity_poly.type
_entity_poly.pdbx_seq_one_letter_code
_entity_poly.pdbx_strand_id
1 'polypeptide(L)'
;MRYIDSGTRDPHHALGHWLNAELSGNIIGLRIQSGFYSGEAFAPFRQSFASLSDNGNPVRIVLGSNDGETLASHLRELVTELQLPKPNASLGVVYYQNAYYHPKTYHFLRADGSQTAYVGSANFTLPGVTARHVEAGIILDSRNGDALEVLDQIAQATDQWFENSAAGFERVASMADVGHLLDAGIIRATPLPRPPRPSGAGGQPSQRPRLNQLVTFNNQVPPPAVGAQVQWQALPTELRTPPYPPYIFFAPDAEGPTVGPSALTNNGLGDAAGLIVKLNRDNDRHWRGAKGTANVSIPVSTAATIRFGVFGDRNRPRAEFDFFIRYATDGLTISGQPSKTGLMSFGFTPGDVGHGDLRLVIPAAPIRTMQQTLQTQQRPIPKAEDLALLEWPTPTTPTFKMTFIDQQSALGQATRQIWNQAAANEQLASRGACWLPSDFSPKW
;
A
#
# COMPACT_ATOMS: atom_id res chain seq x y z
N MET A 1 25.42 3.73 29.01
CA MET A 1 24.18 4.30 28.44
C MET A 1 24.57 5.39 27.46
N ARG A 2 23.95 5.47 26.28
CA ARG A 2 24.25 6.46 25.24
C ARG A 2 22.97 7.10 24.71
N TYR A 3 22.85 8.41 24.83
CA TYR A 3 21.77 9.16 24.18
C TYR A 3 22.06 9.32 22.68
N ILE A 4 21.03 9.17 21.85
CA ILE A 4 21.07 9.45 20.42
C ILE A 4 19.92 10.39 20.06
N ASP A 5 20.21 11.34 19.19
CA ASP A 5 19.26 12.34 18.70
C ASP A 5 19.56 12.64 17.24
N SER A 6 18.66 12.21 16.35
CA SER A 6 18.82 12.43 14.91
C SER A 6 18.50 13.87 14.49
N GLY A 7 18.11 14.74 15.43
CA GLY A 7 18.00 16.19 15.25
C GLY A 7 19.34 16.84 14.92
N THR A 8 20.47 16.24 15.36
CA THR A 8 21.82 16.65 14.96
C THR A 8 22.14 16.34 13.50
N ARG A 9 21.30 15.51 12.85
CA ARG A 9 21.48 15.00 11.48
C ARG A 9 22.73 14.15 11.28
N ASP A 10 23.31 13.61 12.36
CA ASP A 10 24.36 12.60 12.32
C ASP A 10 23.75 11.20 12.03
N PRO A 11 24.16 10.48 10.97
CA PRO A 11 23.72 9.11 10.71
C PRO A 11 23.99 8.12 11.85
N HIS A 12 25.01 8.33 12.68
CA HIS A 12 25.31 7.49 13.85
C HIS A 12 24.25 7.58 14.96
N HIS A 13 23.35 8.56 14.87
CA HIS A 13 22.20 8.73 15.76
C HIS A 13 20.90 8.14 15.20
N ALA A 14 20.93 7.55 14.01
CA ALA A 14 19.77 6.85 13.44
C ALA A 14 19.67 5.42 13.99
N LEU A 15 18.46 4.98 14.34
CA LEU A 15 18.19 3.59 14.76
C LEU A 15 18.74 2.57 13.75
N GLY A 16 18.54 2.82 12.45
CA GLY A 16 18.99 1.95 11.37
C GLY A 16 20.50 1.73 11.32
N HIS A 17 21.30 2.73 11.73
CA HIS A 17 22.74 2.59 11.83
C HIS A 17 23.13 1.60 12.93
N TRP A 18 22.51 1.73 14.11
CA TRP A 18 22.73 0.82 15.23
C TRP A 18 22.22 -0.60 14.93
N LEU A 19 21.01 -0.74 14.36
CA LEU A 19 20.47 -2.03 13.95
C LEU A 19 21.41 -2.75 12.99
N ASN A 20 21.92 -2.06 11.96
CA ASN A 20 22.84 -2.65 11.00
C ASN A 20 24.15 -3.12 11.65
N ALA A 21 24.70 -2.33 12.59
CA ALA A 21 25.90 -2.71 13.31
C ALA A 21 25.67 -3.97 14.16
N GLU A 22 24.60 -4.03 14.95
CA GLU A 22 24.33 -5.17 15.82
C GLU A 22 23.93 -6.45 15.05
N LEU A 23 23.10 -6.31 14.01
CA LEU A 23 22.67 -7.44 13.17
C LEU A 23 23.79 -8.00 12.28
N SER A 24 24.89 -7.26 12.10
CA SER A 24 26.12 -7.75 11.46
C SER A 24 27.04 -8.50 12.42
N GLY A 25 26.78 -8.43 13.73
CA GLY A 25 27.54 -9.11 14.77
C GLY A 25 26.99 -10.51 15.12
N ASN A 26 27.63 -11.16 16.09
CA ASN A 26 27.19 -12.47 16.62
C ASN A 26 26.08 -12.31 17.65
N ILE A 27 24.88 -12.00 17.17
CA ILE A 27 23.66 -12.02 17.98
C ILE A 27 23.02 -13.41 17.99
N ILE A 28 22.50 -13.80 19.15
CA ILE A 28 21.81 -15.07 19.42
C ILE A 28 20.42 -14.85 20.01
N GLY A 29 19.89 -13.64 19.95
CA GLY A 29 18.53 -13.35 20.37
C GLY A 29 18.10 -11.96 19.97
N LEU A 30 16.82 -11.83 19.60
CA LEU A 30 16.21 -10.59 19.14
C LEU A 30 14.80 -10.44 19.71
N ARG A 31 14.53 -9.26 20.27
CA ARG A 31 13.21 -8.87 20.75
C ARG A 31 12.86 -7.48 20.28
N ILE A 32 11.68 -7.31 19.70
CA ILE A 32 11.19 -6.03 19.20
C ILE A 32 9.78 -5.78 19.69
N GLN A 33 9.55 -4.59 20.24
CA GLN A 33 8.21 -4.03 20.40
C GLN A 33 8.13 -2.74 19.60
N SER A 34 7.16 -2.63 18.70
CA SER A 34 6.96 -1.41 17.91
C SER A 34 5.49 -1.11 17.72
N GLY A 35 5.09 0.13 18.02
CA GLY A 35 3.72 0.56 17.81
C GLY A 35 3.31 0.60 16.34
N PHE A 36 4.23 0.95 15.43
CA PHE A 36 3.97 0.93 13.99
C PHE A 36 5.03 0.11 13.26
N TYR A 37 4.62 -0.53 12.17
CA TYR A 37 5.49 -1.39 11.38
C TYR A 37 5.29 -1.22 9.87
N SER A 38 6.39 -1.21 9.13
CA SER A 38 6.36 -1.23 7.66
C SER A 38 7.35 -2.24 7.10
N GLY A 39 6.95 -3.03 6.09
CA GLY A 39 7.78 -4.10 5.53
C GLY A 39 9.08 -3.58 4.92
N GLU A 40 9.10 -2.32 4.46
CA GLU A 40 10.29 -1.68 3.92
C GLU A 40 11.35 -1.42 5.00
N ALA A 41 10.97 -1.31 6.27
CA ALA A 41 11.90 -1.21 7.39
C ALA A 41 12.62 -2.53 7.67
N PHE A 42 11.93 -3.64 7.39
CA PHE A 42 12.41 -4.99 7.59
C PHE A 42 13.28 -5.47 6.42
N ALA A 43 13.00 -5.03 5.20
CA ALA A 43 13.69 -5.44 3.98
C ALA A 43 15.24 -5.49 4.08
N PRO A 44 15.95 -4.50 4.65
CA PRO A 44 17.41 -4.55 4.78
C PRO A 44 17.93 -5.65 5.71
N PHE A 45 17.09 -6.15 6.61
CA PHE A 45 17.45 -7.03 7.72
C PHE A 45 16.89 -8.44 7.59
N ARG A 46 16.20 -8.74 6.48
CA ARG A 46 15.53 -10.05 6.24
C ARG A 46 16.45 -11.22 6.48
N GLN A 47 17.63 -11.21 5.85
CA GLN A 47 18.59 -12.31 5.97
C GLN A 47 19.08 -12.51 7.40
N SER A 48 19.32 -11.43 8.15
CA SER A 48 19.74 -11.51 9.56
C SER A 48 18.65 -12.14 10.43
N PHE A 49 17.39 -11.75 10.24
CA PHE A 49 16.26 -12.30 11.00
C PHE A 49 16.01 -13.77 10.63
N ALA A 50 16.04 -14.11 9.35
CA ALA A 50 15.93 -15.48 8.86
C ALA A 50 17.05 -16.35 9.45
N SER A 51 18.30 -15.86 9.44
CA SER A 51 19.46 -16.58 9.97
C SER A 51 19.39 -16.78 11.48
N LEU A 52 18.91 -15.79 12.24
CA LEU A 52 18.62 -15.96 13.67
C LEU A 52 17.59 -17.07 13.91
N SER A 53 16.47 -16.99 13.18
CA SER A 53 15.38 -17.97 13.27
C SER A 53 15.86 -19.38 12.90
N ASP A 54 16.64 -19.52 11.82
CA ASP A 54 17.20 -20.79 11.32
C ASP A 54 18.20 -21.44 12.27
N ASN A 55 18.99 -20.63 12.96
CA ASN A 55 19.90 -21.10 14.00
C ASN A 55 19.17 -21.45 15.31
N GLY A 56 17.83 -21.39 15.33
CA GLY A 56 17.03 -21.69 16.51
C GLY A 56 17.17 -20.65 17.62
N ASN A 57 17.66 -19.44 17.31
CA ASN A 57 17.78 -18.38 18.29
C ASN A 57 16.40 -17.75 18.58
N PRO A 58 16.16 -17.24 19.80
CA PRO A 58 14.93 -16.53 20.14
C PRO A 58 14.74 -15.27 19.28
N VAL A 59 13.65 -15.21 18.54
CA VAL A 59 13.17 -14.03 17.80
C VAL A 59 11.73 -13.75 18.21
N ARG A 60 11.48 -12.62 18.87
CA ARG A 60 10.15 -12.25 19.37
C ARG A 60 9.79 -10.84 18.92
N ILE A 61 8.69 -10.70 18.18
CA ILE A 61 8.27 -9.42 17.60
C ILE A 61 6.83 -9.15 17.97
N VAL A 62 6.58 -8.03 18.65
CA VAL A 62 5.24 -7.56 19.02
C VAL A 62 4.96 -6.23 18.33
N LEU A 63 3.89 -6.19 17.53
CA LEU A 63 3.54 -5.04 16.70
C LEU A 63 2.18 -4.47 17.09
N GLY A 64 2.05 -3.15 17.04
CA GLY A 64 0.75 -2.50 17.16
C GLY A 64 -0.06 -2.62 15.86
N SER A 65 -1.34 -2.95 15.98
CA SER A 65 -2.31 -2.72 14.91
C SER A 65 -2.53 -1.22 14.70
N ASN A 66 -2.79 -0.50 15.80
CA ASN A 66 -3.06 0.94 15.90
C ASN A 66 -3.95 1.44 14.76
N ASP A 67 -5.26 1.20 14.89
CA ASP A 67 -6.30 1.51 13.87
C ASP A 67 -6.15 0.74 12.54
N GLY A 68 -5.41 -0.37 12.58
CA GLY A 68 -5.14 -1.21 11.42
C GLY A 68 -4.08 -0.61 10.48
N GLU A 69 -3.20 0.26 10.97
CA GLU A 69 -2.06 0.77 10.19
C GLU A 69 -1.05 -0.32 9.82
N THR A 70 -0.97 -1.40 10.60
CA THR A 70 -0.19 -2.58 10.20
C THR A 70 -0.86 -3.29 9.02
N LEU A 71 -0.09 -3.53 7.96
CA LEU A 71 -0.59 -4.18 6.75
C LEU A 71 -0.45 -5.69 6.80
N ALA A 72 -1.46 -6.39 6.25
CA ALA A 72 -1.44 -7.83 6.09
C ALA A 72 -0.25 -8.30 5.24
N SER A 73 0.07 -7.61 4.14
CA SER A 73 1.23 -7.93 3.31
C SER A 73 2.54 -7.90 4.10
N HIS A 74 2.72 -6.92 5.00
CA HIS A 74 3.93 -6.79 5.82
C HIS A 74 4.02 -7.89 6.89
N LEU A 75 2.90 -8.32 7.46
CA LEU A 75 2.90 -9.46 8.39
C LEU A 75 3.16 -10.78 7.67
N ARG A 76 2.62 -10.98 6.45
CA ARG A 76 2.92 -12.16 5.63
C ARG A 76 4.43 -12.29 5.37
N GLU A 77 5.12 -11.17 5.10
CA GLU A 77 6.58 -11.17 4.97
C GLU A 77 7.28 -11.68 6.23
N LEU A 78 6.90 -11.21 7.42
CA LEU A 78 7.49 -11.71 8.68
C LEU A 78 7.18 -13.18 8.92
N VAL A 79 5.94 -13.62 8.64
CA VAL A 79 5.55 -15.04 8.77
C VAL A 79 6.41 -15.93 7.88
N THR A 80 6.63 -15.52 6.62
CA THR A 80 7.47 -16.26 5.67
C THR A 80 8.93 -16.28 6.10
N GLU A 81 9.52 -15.11 6.38
CA GLU A 81 10.96 -15.01 6.66
C GLU A 81 11.34 -15.65 8.01
N LEU A 82 10.44 -15.61 8.99
CA LEU A 82 10.64 -16.29 10.28
C LEU A 82 10.24 -17.78 10.23
N GLN A 83 9.63 -18.23 9.13
CA GLN A 83 9.13 -19.61 8.94
C GLN A 83 8.17 -20.05 10.04
N LEU A 84 7.17 -19.22 10.35
CA LEU A 84 6.23 -19.52 11.42
C LEU A 84 5.25 -20.65 11.01
N PRO A 85 4.85 -21.54 11.95
CA PRO A 85 5.27 -21.56 13.35
C PRO A 85 6.66 -22.19 13.54
N LYS A 86 7.49 -21.57 14.40
CA LYS A 86 8.80 -22.11 14.78
C LYS A 86 8.98 -21.96 16.29
N PRO A 87 9.55 -22.95 17.01
CA PRO A 87 9.56 -22.94 18.49
C PRO A 87 10.17 -21.68 19.12
N ASN A 88 11.23 -21.14 18.52
CA ASN A 88 11.95 -19.98 19.03
C ASN A 88 11.67 -18.69 18.26
N ALA A 89 10.71 -18.68 17.33
CA ALA A 89 10.27 -17.48 16.65
C ALA A 89 8.79 -17.19 16.99
N SER A 90 8.47 -15.95 17.35
CA SER A 90 7.10 -15.56 17.69
C SER A 90 6.79 -14.16 17.18
N LEU A 91 5.61 -14.04 16.58
CA LEU A 91 5.04 -12.80 16.09
C LEU A 91 3.69 -12.57 16.77
N GLY A 92 3.43 -11.36 17.22
CA GLY A 92 2.17 -10.98 17.84
C GLY A 92 1.71 -9.59 17.43
N VAL A 93 0.40 -9.41 17.38
CA VAL A 93 -0.25 -8.13 17.07
C VAL A 93 -1.10 -7.69 18.26
N VAL A 94 -0.87 -6.46 18.73
CA VAL A 94 -1.63 -5.85 19.82
C VAL A 94 -2.61 -4.81 19.24
N TYR A 95 -3.86 -4.85 19.69
CA TYR A 95 -4.93 -3.97 19.25
C TYR A 95 -5.87 -3.63 20.41
N TYR A 96 -6.15 -2.35 20.56
CA TYR A 96 -7.13 -1.83 21.52
C TYR A 96 -8.05 -0.84 20.79
N GLN A 97 -9.31 -0.78 21.19
CA GLN A 97 -10.30 0.10 20.56
C GLN A 97 -10.10 1.57 20.92
N ASN A 98 -9.49 1.86 22.06
CA ASN A 98 -9.41 3.21 22.65
C ASN A 98 -7.99 3.62 23.07
N ALA A 99 -6.98 2.84 22.65
CA ALA A 99 -5.59 3.09 23.00
C ALA A 99 -4.66 2.54 21.92
N TYR A 100 -3.48 3.13 21.81
CA TYR A 100 -2.42 2.60 20.96
C TYR A 100 -1.45 1.75 21.77
N TYR A 101 -1.10 0.60 21.22
CA TYR A 101 0.12 -0.08 21.62
C TYR A 101 1.29 0.71 21.03
N HIS A 102 2.00 1.46 21.86
CA HIS A 102 2.98 2.45 21.39
C HIS A 102 4.43 2.33 21.91
N PRO A 103 4.93 1.18 22.41
CA PRO A 103 6.35 1.05 22.71
C PRO A 103 7.20 1.10 21.44
N LYS A 104 8.47 1.48 21.59
CA LYS A 104 9.53 1.29 20.57
C LYS A 104 10.79 0.82 21.28
N THR A 105 10.93 -0.49 21.40
CA THR A 105 12.07 -1.13 22.05
C THR A 105 12.65 -2.21 21.14
N TYR A 106 13.97 -2.29 21.11
CA TYR A 106 14.71 -3.30 20.38
C TYR A 106 15.76 -3.83 21.33
N HIS A 107 15.90 -5.14 21.41
CA HIS A 107 16.84 -5.79 22.31
C HIS A 107 17.55 -6.92 21.57
N PHE A 108 18.85 -7.01 21.81
CA PHE A 108 19.72 -8.05 21.29
C PHE A 108 20.47 -8.74 22.42
N LEU A 109 20.51 -10.07 22.36
CA LEU A 109 21.42 -10.91 23.14
C LEU A 109 22.56 -11.35 22.21
N ARG A 110 23.80 -11.20 22.65
CA ARG A 110 25.00 -11.59 21.90
C ARG A 110 25.53 -12.95 22.40
N ALA A 111 26.30 -13.62 21.55
CA ALA A 111 26.83 -14.96 21.83
C ALA A 111 27.73 -15.02 23.08
N ASP A 112 28.35 -13.90 23.47
CA ASP A 112 29.17 -13.76 24.68
C ASP A 112 28.33 -13.50 25.95
N GLY A 113 27.00 -13.53 25.85
CA GLY A 113 26.07 -13.22 26.93
C GLY A 113 25.84 -11.73 27.18
N SER A 114 26.59 -10.84 26.50
CA SER A 114 26.33 -9.40 26.58
C SER A 114 25.04 -9.03 25.86
N GLN A 115 24.45 -7.90 26.26
CA GLN A 115 23.15 -7.46 25.79
C GLN A 115 23.20 -5.99 25.41
N THR A 116 22.37 -5.61 24.44
CA THR A 116 22.14 -4.20 24.12
C THR A 116 20.68 -3.96 23.82
N ALA A 117 20.19 -2.76 24.12
CA ALA A 117 18.84 -2.36 23.81
C ALA A 117 18.77 -0.90 23.36
N TYR A 118 17.83 -0.62 22.47
CA TYR A 118 17.35 0.72 22.15
C TYR A 118 15.98 0.93 22.78
N VAL A 119 15.79 2.09 23.41
CA VAL A 119 14.49 2.60 23.85
C VAL A 119 14.36 4.04 23.38
N GLY A 120 13.32 4.36 22.62
CA GLY A 120 13.18 5.72 22.07
C GLY A 120 11.91 5.95 21.28
N SER A 121 11.95 6.90 20.34
CA SER A 121 10.79 7.32 19.56
C SER A 121 10.64 6.59 18.21
N ALA A 122 11.74 6.09 17.64
CA ALA A 122 11.76 5.44 16.33
C ALA A 122 10.98 4.11 16.27
N ASN A 123 9.85 4.10 15.57
CA ASN A 123 9.11 2.89 15.22
C ASN A 123 9.85 2.06 14.16
N PHE A 124 9.52 0.77 14.05
CA PHE A 124 10.05 -0.15 13.05
C PHE A 124 9.40 0.06 11.67
N THR A 125 9.53 1.29 11.18
CA THR A 125 9.01 1.79 9.90
C THR A 125 10.15 2.45 9.15
N LEU A 126 10.11 2.47 7.82
CA LEU A 126 11.21 3.03 7.02
C LEU A 126 11.60 4.46 7.46
N PRO A 127 10.67 5.40 7.71
CA PRO A 127 11.01 6.73 8.21
C PRO A 127 11.70 6.74 9.58
N GLY A 128 11.32 5.81 10.46
CA GLY A 128 11.90 5.65 11.80
C GLY A 128 13.32 5.09 11.76
N VAL A 129 13.54 3.96 11.07
CA VAL A 129 14.88 3.35 10.96
C VAL A 129 15.87 4.23 10.19
N THR A 130 15.41 4.95 9.16
CA THR A 130 16.29 5.82 8.36
C THR A 130 16.47 7.23 8.94
N ALA A 131 15.85 7.53 10.08
CA ALA A 131 15.82 8.87 10.69
C ALA A 131 15.42 9.99 9.71
N ARG A 132 14.42 9.68 8.86
CA ARG A 132 13.72 10.70 8.07
C ARG A 132 12.86 11.58 8.98
N HIS A 133 12.25 10.97 9.99
CA HIS A 133 11.75 11.70 11.15
C HIS A 133 12.91 12.07 12.08
N VAL A 134 12.74 13.15 12.83
CA VAL A 134 13.64 13.46 13.95
C VAL A 134 13.25 12.53 15.10
N GLU A 135 14.20 11.73 15.54
CA GLU A 135 14.01 10.65 16.49
C GLU A 135 15.07 10.77 17.58
N ALA A 136 14.69 10.43 18.81
CA ALA A 136 15.59 10.38 19.94
C ALA A 136 15.44 9.05 20.68
N GLY A 137 16.50 8.62 21.32
CA GLY A 137 16.50 7.38 22.08
C GLY A 137 17.73 7.22 22.94
N ILE A 138 17.72 6.16 23.73
CA ILE A 138 18.81 5.74 24.57
C ILE A 138 19.20 4.32 24.15
N ILE A 139 20.50 4.12 23.97
CA ILE A 139 21.11 2.80 23.80
C ILE A 139 21.75 2.39 25.11
N LEU A 140 21.36 1.23 25.59
CA LEU A 140 21.95 0.52 26.72
C LEU A 140 22.81 -0.61 26.17
N ASP A 141 24.00 -0.81 26.71
CA ASP A 141 24.87 -1.92 26.32
C ASP A 141 25.70 -2.39 27.52
N SER A 142 25.56 -3.66 27.90
CA SER A 142 26.28 -4.21 29.04
C SER A 142 27.80 -4.24 28.82
N ARG A 143 28.27 -4.22 27.57
CA ARG A 143 29.70 -4.04 27.26
C ARG A 143 30.24 -2.68 27.69
N ASN A 144 29.35 -1.69 27.83
CA ASN A 144 29.67 -0.35 28.28
C ASN A 144 29.34 -0.14 29.77
N GLY A 145 29.11 -1.23 30.52
CA GLY A 145 28.81 -1.19 31.95
C GLY A 145 27.35 -0.86 32.30
N ASP A 146 26.43 -0.91 31.34
CA ASP A 146 25.00 -0.79 31.63
C ASP A 146 24.46 -2.03 32.35
N ALA A 147 23.55 -1.81 33.30
CA ALA A 147 23.00 -2.86 34.16
C ALA A 147 22.28 -3.95 33.36
N LEU A 148 22.71 -5.20 33.54
CA LEU A 148 22.08 -6.36 32.90
C LEU A 148 20.63 -6.53 33.33
N GLU A 149 20.30 -6.19 34.58
CA GLU A 149 18.95 -6.31 35.12
C GLU A 149 17.94 -5.45 34.35
N VAL A 150 18.35 -4.27 33.87
CA VAL A 150 17.49 -3.40 33.05
C VAL A 150 17.32 -3.96 31.64
N LEU A 151 18.39 -4.51 31.06
CA LEU A 151 18.35 -5.15 29.74
C LEU A 151 17.46 -6.41 29.77
N ASP A 152 17.55 -7.19 30.84
CA ASP A 152 16.69 -8.34 31.10
C ASP A 152 15.22 -7.93 31.28
N GLN A 153 14.93 -6.82 31.97
CA GLN A 153 13.56 -6.29 32.07
C GLN A 153 13.00 -5.89 30.69
N ILE A 154 13.80 -5.26 29.83
CA ILE A 154 13.37 -4.90 28.46
C ILE A 154 13.09 -6.17 27.63
N ALA A 155 13.96 -7.18 27.75
CA ALA A 155 13.77 -8.47 27.10
C ALA A 155 12.49 -9.14 27.60
N GLN A 156 12.34 -9.24 28.91
CA GLN A 156 11.21 -9.89 29.58
C GLN A 156 9.87 -9.21 29.25
N ALA A 157 9.85 -7.89 29.14
CA ALA A 157 8.64 -7.15 28.76
C ALA A 157 8.11 -7.54 27.36
N THR A 158 8.98 -7.98 26.45
CA THR A 158 8.56 -8.51 25.14
C THR A 158 8.12 -9.97 25.27
N ASP A 159 8.85 -10.74 26.06
CA ASP A 159 8.64 -12.16 26.31
C ASP A 159 7.28 -12.45 26.94
N GLN A 160 6.87 -11.61 27.89
CA GLN A 160 5.61 -11.74 28.63
C GLN A 160 4.35 -11.73 27.75
N TRP A 161 4.37 -11.05 26.60
CA TRP A 161 3.24 -11.08 25.64
C TRP A 161 2.98 -12.48 25.08
N PHE A 162 4.00 -13.30 25.01
CA PHE A 162 3.93 -14.64 24.45
C PHE A 162 3.71 -15.72 25.51
N GLU A 163 4.02 -15.41 26.77
CA GLU A 163 3.90 -16.33 27.91
C GLU A 163 2.53 -16.23 28.60
N ASN A 164 1.89 -15.06 28.53
CA ASN A 164 0.61 -14.81 29.18
C ASN A 164 -0.48 -14.52 28.15
N SER A 165 -1.71 -14.95 28.44
CA SER A 165 -2.87 -14.47 27.69
C SER A 165 -3.15 -13.01 28.08
N ALA A 166 -3.22 -12.14 27.08
CA ALA A 166 -3.53 -10.73 27.26
C ALA A 166 -4.69 -10.33 26.36
N ALA A 167 -5.63 -9.55 26.89
CA ALA A 167 -6.70 -8.99 26.07
C ALA A 167 -6.12 -8.04 25.01
N GLY A 168 -6.63 -8.13 23.78
CA GLY A 168 -6.16 -7.32 22.66
C GLY A 168 -4.79 -7.76 22.13
N PHE A 169 -4.37 -9.00 22.37
CA PHE A 169 -3.17 -9.58 21.77
C PHE A 169 -3.53 -10.84 20.99
N GLU A 170 -3.05 -10.91 19.75
CA GLU A 170 -3.22 -12.06 18.87
C GLU A 170 -1.85 -12.58 18.43
N ARG A 171 -1.61 -13.87 18.66
CA ARG A 171 -0.39 -14.54 18.20
C ARG A 171 -0.57 -14.91 16.73
N VAL A 172 0.40 -14.50 15.91
CA VAL A 172 0.44 -14.85 14.48
C VAL A 172 1.39 -16.02 14.30
N ALA A 173 0.86 -17.21 14.05
CA ALA A 173 1.64 -18.43 13.84
C ALA A 173 1.66 -18.84 12.36
N SER A 174 0.76 -18.33 11.54
CA SER A 174 0.55 -18.78 10.17
C SER A 174 -0.06 -17.71 9.27
N MET A 175 -0.10 -17.98 7.97
CA MET A 175 -0.83 -17.15 7.00
C MET A 175 -2.34 -17.09 7.29
N ALA A 176 -2.91 -18.15 7.88
CA ALA A 176 -4.32 -18.18 8.25
C ALA A 176 -4.63 -17.17 9.35
N ASP A 177 -3.73 -17.01 10.33
CA ASP A 177 -3.89 -16.02 11.41
C ASP A 177 -3.83 -14.59 10.86
N VAL A 178 -2.97 -14.34 9.87
CA VAL A 178 -2.96 -13.05 9.16
C VAL A 178 -4.29 -12.82 8.42
N GLY A 179 -4.86 -13.87 7.82
CA GLY A 179 -6.21 -13.82 7.24
C GLY A 179 -7.27 -13.46 8.28
N HIS A 180 -7.30 -14.14 9.42
CA HIS A 180 -8.25 -13.87 10.50
C HIS A 180 -8.14 -12.44 11.04
N LEU A 181 -6.92 -11.94 11.25
CA LEU A 181 -6.70 -10.56 11.68
C LEU A 181 -7.19 -9.54 10.65
N LEU A 182 -7.02 -9.84 9.36
CA LEU A 182 -7.50 -8.99 8.27
C LEU A 182 -9.04 -9.00 8.21
N ASP A 183 -9.65 -10.18 8.29
CA ASP A 183 -11.11 -10.36 8.29
C ASP A 183 -11.77 -9.68 9.51
N ALA A 184 -11.09 -9.69 10.66
CA ALA A 184 -11.51 -9.02 11.88
C ALA A 184 -11.29 -7.49 11.86
N GLY A 185 -10.67 -6.93 10.80
CA GLY A 185 -10.34 -5.51 10.70
C GLY A 185 -9.26 -5.04 11.69
N ILE A 186 -8.54 -5.98 12.32
CA ILE A 186 -7.44 -5.69 13.23
C ILE A 186 -6.22 -5.22 12.44
N ILE A 187 -6.02 -5.69 11.22
CA ILE A 187 -5.00 -5.21 10.28
C ILE A 187 -5.65 -4.87 8.94
N ARG A 188 -4.93 -4.20 8.03
CA ARG A 188 -5.49 -3.78 6.73
C ARG A 188 -4.73 -4.35 5.54
N ALA A 189 -5.42 -4.49 4.41
CA ALA A 189 -4.78 -4.86 3.15
C ALA A 189 -4.02 -3.67 2.52
N THR A 190 -4.45 -2.43 2.79
CA THR A 190 -3.88 -1.21 2.21
C THR A 190 -3.70 -0.10 3.26
N PRO A 191 -2.72 0.81 3.06
CA PRO A 191 -2.51 1.93 3.97
C PRO A 191 -3.75 2.83 4.10
N LEU A 192 -3.97 3.37 5.30
CA LEU A 192 -4.95 4.43 5.51
C LEU A 192 -4.58 5.67 4.66
N PRO A 193 -5.54 6.28 3.95
CA PRO A 193 -5.33 7.56 3.31
C PRO A 193 -4.92 8.59 4.36
N ARG A 194 -3.76 9.23 4.19
CA ARG A 194 -3.37 10.31 5.11
C ARG A 194 -4.35 11.46 4.95
N PRO A 195 -4.94 12.00 6.05
CA PRO A 195 -5.79 13.16 5.95
C PRO A 195 -5.02 14.30 5.27
N PRO A 196 -5.66 15.05 4.35
CA PRO A 196 -5.01 16.19 3.73
C PRO A 196 -4.59 17.16 4.81
N ARG A 197 -3.33 17.63 4.75
CA ARG A 197 -2.83 18.61 5.73
C ARG A 197 -3.75 19.84 5.72
N PRO A 198 -4.19 20.32 6.89
CA PRO A 198 -5.11 21.44 6.96
C PRO A 198 -4.50 22.68 6.29
N SER A 199 -5.20 23.21 5.29
CA SER A 199 -4.94 24.52 4.69
C SER A 199 -5.75 25.58 5.45
N GLY A 200 -5.35 25.84 6.70
CA GLY A 200 -5.96 26.87 7.53
C GLY A 200 -5.43 28.29 7.23
N ALA A 201 -6.20 29.31 7.58
CA ALA A 201 -5.95 30.75 7.35
C ALA A 201 -4.68 31.34 8.00
N GLY A 202 -3.82 30.52 8.61
CA GLY A 202 -2.49 30.88 9.08
C GLY A 202 -1.38 30.50 8.09
N GLY A 203 -1.69 30.59 6.78
CA GLY A 203 -0.83 30.30 5.62
C GLY A 203 0.59 29.86 5.97
N GLN A 204 0.81 28.54 6.06
CA GLN A 204 2.14 28.02 6.30
C GLN A 204 3.05 28.44 5.13
N PRO A 205 4.29 28.90 5.40
CA PRO A 205 5.18 29.42 4.38
C PRO A 205 5.39 28.41 3.24
N SER A 206 5.44 28.93 2.01
CA SER A 206 5.45 28.16 0.76
C SER A 206 6.66 27.24 0.58
N GLN A 207 7.70 27.39 1.40
CA GLN A 207 8.91 26.59 1.35
C GLN A 207 9.27 26.11 2.76
N ARG A 208 8.85 24.89 3.11
CA ARG A 208 9.39 24.19 4.27
C ARG A 208 10.65 23.42 3.87
N PRO A 209 11.71 23.45 4.69
CA PRO A 209 12.84 22.56 4.50
C PRO A 209 12.38 21.10 4.45
N ARG A 210 12.92 20.33 3.49
CA ARG A 210 12.70 18.89 3.42
C ARG A 210 13.79 18.19 4.21
N LEU A 211 13.41 17.20 5.01
CA LEU A 211 14.37 16.30 5.64
C LEU A 211 14.66 15.13 4.70
N ASN A 212 15.95 14.92 4.42
CA ASN A 212 16.43 13.72 3.76
C ASN A 212 16.52 12.57 4.77
N GLN A 213 16.61 11.33 4.29
CA GLN A 213 16.99 10.21 5.15
C GLN A 213 18.47 10.30 5.54
N LEU A 214 18.83 9.85 6.74
CA LEU A 214 20.22 9.86 7.22
C LEU A 214 20.94 8.55 6.89
N VAL A 215 20.21 7.44 6.86
CA VAL A 215 20.74 6.12 6.50
C VAL A 215 20.10 5.68 5.20
N THR A 216 20.92 5.15 4.30
CA THR A 216 20.47 4.46 3.09
C THR A 216 20.95 3.03 3.18
N PHE A 217 20.02 2.09 3.05
CA PHE A 217 20.36 0.68 2.95
C PHE A 217 20.53 0.32 1.48
N ASN A 218 21.67 -0.28 1.13
CA ASN A 218 21.84 -0.89 -0.19
C ASN A 218 21.01 -2.17 -0.19
N ASN A 219 19.71 -2.05 -0.45
CA ASN A 219 18.86 -3.22 -0.56
C ASN A 219 19.31 -4.02 -1.78
N GLN A 220 19.97 -5.17 -1.56
CA GLN A 220 19.87 -6.25 -2.52
C GLN A 220 18.39 -6.63 -2.59
N VAL A 221 17.82 -6.54 -3.78
CA VAL A 221 16.46 -7.02 -4.05
C VAL A 221 16.42 -8.49 -3.60
N PRO A 222 15.55 -8.88 -2.66
CA PRO A 222 15.51 -10.26 -2.18
C PRO A 222 15.17 -11.20 -3.35
N PRO A 223 15.73 -12.42 -3.38
CA PRO A 223 15.25 -13.43 -4.29
C PRO A 223 13.76 -13.72 -4.00
N PRO A 224 12.96 -14.08 -5.00
CA PRO A 224 11.51 -14.20 -4.84
C PRO A 224 11.18 -15.38 -3.94
N ALA A 225 10.25 -15.19 -3.02
CA ALA A 225 9.62 -16.28 -2.28
C ALA A 225 8.97 -17.27 -3.26
N VAL A 226 9.20 -18.57 -3.04
CA VAL A 226 8.62 -19.66 -3.82
C VAL A 226 7.14 -19.78 -3.48
N GLY A 227 6.33 -18.96 -4.12
CA GLY A 227 4.91 -19.17 -4.34
C GLY A 227 4.65 -18.81 -5.78
N ALA A 228 3.97 -19.68 -6.54
CA ALA A 228 3.74 -19.47 -7.97
C ALA A 228 2.93 -18.18 -8.23
N GLN A 229 3.62 -17.05 -8.32
CA GLN A 229 3.15 -15.82 -8.90
C GLN A 229 4.08 -15.52 -10.07
N VAL A 230 3.47 -15.36 -11.25
CA VAL A 230 4.17 -14.99 -12.47
C VAL A 230 4.85 -13.64 -12.22
N GLN A 231 6.16 -13.66 -12.02
CA GLN A 231 6.92 -12.48 -11.65
C GLN A 231 7.19 -11.65 -12.91
N TRP A 232 6.39 -10.60 -13.11
CA TRP A 232 6.58 -9.68 -14.22
C TRP A 232 7.75 -8.74 -13.91
N GLN A 233 8.81 -8.83 -14.70
CA GLN A 233 10.02 -8.02 -14.55
C GLN A 233 9.66 -6.53 -14.63
N ALA A 234 9.93 -5.75 -13.59
CA ALA A 234 9.60 -4.32 -13.56
C ALA A 234 10.21 -3.60 -14.78
N LEU A 235 9.37 -2.88 -15.53
CA LEU A 235 9.85 -2.11 -16.69
C LEU A 235 10.57 -0.85 -16.22
N PRO A 236 11.64 -0.42 -16.92
CA PRO A 236 12.38 0.78 -16.53
C PRO A 236 11.50 2.01 -16.63
N THR A 237 11.64 2.90 -15.65
CA THR A 237 10.90 4.16 -15.54
C THR A 237 11.84 5.35 -15.34
N GLU A 238 11.40 6.53 -15.75
CA GLU A 238 12.11 7.79 -15.52
C GLU A 238 11.15 8.89 -15.00
N LEU A 239 11.72 9.92 -14.38
CA LEU A 239 11.01 11.15 -14.04
C LEU A 239 11.31 12.20 -15.10
N ARG A 240 10.29 12.94 -15.55
CA ARG A 240 10.43 13.99 -16.57
C ARG A 240 10.19 15.40 -16.03
N THR A 241 10.76 16.36 -16.74
CA THR A 241 10.51 17.80 -16.59
C THR A 241 9.48 18.25 -17.63
N PRO A 242 8.66 19.30 -17.35
CA PRO A 242 8.62 20.20 -16.18
C PRO A 242 7.83 19.57 -15.02
N PRO A 243 8.25 19.75 -13.75
CA PRO A 243 8.24 18.64 -12.80
C PRO A 243 6.84 18.05 -12.60
N TYR A 244 6.66 16.85 -13.15
CA TYR A 244 5.53 16.00 -12.80
C TYR A 244 5.72 15.52 -11.35
N PRO A 245 4.63 15.24 -10.62
CA PRO A 245 4.74 14.64 -9.30
C PRO A 245 5.58 13.36 -9.34
N PRO A 246 6.32 13.04 -8.26
CA PRO A 246 7.27 11.92 -8.23
C PRO A 246 6.61 10.53 -8.34
N TYR A 247 5.28 10.47 -8.38
CA TYR A 247 4.50 9.26 -8.59
C TYR A 247 4.01 9.07 -10.03
N ILE A 248 4.32 10.00 -10.95
CA ILE A 248 4.07 9.86 -12.38
C ILE A 248 5.35 9.33 -13.04
N PHE A 249 5.32 8.06 -13.44
CA PHE A 249 6.45 7.38 -14.06
C PHE A 249 6.35 7.43 -15.59
N PHE A 250 7.45 7.74 -16.26
CA PHE A 250 7.51 7.73 -17.72
C PHE A 250 8.28 6.52 -18.23
N ALA A 251 7.91 6.07 -19.43
CA ALA A 251 8.77 5.21 -20.23
C ALA A 251 10.01 5.98 -20.69
N PRO A 252 11.23 5.44 -20.49
CA PRO A 252 12.43 5.98 -21.13
C PRO A 252 12.21 6.16 -22.63
N ASP A 253 12.67 7.32 -23.14
CA ASP A 253 12.66 7.67 -24.56
C ASP A 253 11.28 7.68 -25.25
N ALA A 254 10.18 7.66 -24.49
CA ALA A 254 8.84 7.74 -25.09
C ALA A 254 8.58 9.10 -25.74
N GLU A 255 8.42 9.11 -27.06
CA GLU A 255 8.03 10.28 -27.88
C GLU A 255 6.51 10.40 -28.09
N GLY A 256 5.75 9.36 -27.73
CA GLY A 256 4.29 9.30 -27.83
C GLY A 256 3.68 8.56 -26.64
N PRO A 257 2.35 8.32 -26.63
CA PRO A 257 1.69 7.55 -25.58
C PRO A 257 2.23 6.13 -25.52
N THR A 258 2.38 5.59 -24.31
CA THR A 258 2.63 4.16 -24.13
C THR A 258 1.35 3.36 -24.40
N VAL A 259 1.48 2.11 -24.84
CA VAL A 259 0.32 1.30 -25.27
C VAL A 259 0.38 -0.12 -24.69
N GLY A 260 -0.74 -0.58 -24.13
CA GLY A 260 -0.93 -1.96 -23.68
C GLY A 260 0.09 -2.38 -22.60
N PRO A 261 0.75 -3.55 -22.72
CA PRO A 261 1.72 -4.00 -21.72
C PRO A 261 2.88 -3.02 -21.48
N SER A 262 3.30 -2.29 -22.51
CA SER A 262 4.39 -1.30 -22.40
C SER A 262 4.05 -0.12 -21.48
N ALA A 263 2.75 0.10 -21.26
CA ALA A 263 2.21 1.14 -20.40
C ALA A 263 2.04 0.71 -18.93
N LEU A 264 2.45 -0.51 -18.58
CA LEU A 264 2.44 -1.01 -17.20
C LEU A 264 3.85 -0.93 -16.62
N THR A 265 3.95 -0.57 -15.35
CA THR A 265 5.23 -0.67 -14.60
C THR A 265 5.49 -2.09 -14.10
N ASN A 266 4.49 -2.96 -14.20
CA ASN A 266 4.38 -4.27 -13.57
C ASN A 266 4.22 -4.22 -12.04
N ASN A 267 4.00 -3.04 -11.47
CA ASN A 267 3.43 -2.91 -10.14
C ASN A 267 1.92 -3.18 -10.21
N GLY A 268 1.41 -4.06 -9.35
CA GLY A 268 -0.04 -4.30 -9.21
C GLY A 268 -0.73 -3.28 -8.31
N LEU A 269 -2.06 -3.37 -8.19
CA LEU A 269 -2.84 -2.60 -7.21
C LEU A 269 -2.81 -3.21 -5.79
N GLY A 270 -1.81 -4.06 -5.49
CA GLY A 270 -1.83 -4.93 -4.32
C GLY A 270 -2.88 -6.04 -4.46
N ASP A 271 -3.71 -6.24 -3.44
CA ASP A 271 -4.74 -7.29 -3.39
C ASP A 271 -6.05 -6.91 -4.13
N ALA A 272 -6.13 -5.70 -4.70
CA ALA A 272 -7.30 -5.23 -5.44
C ALA A 272 -7.26 -5.66 -6.92
N ALA A 273 -8.40 -6.13 -7.45
CA ALA A 273 -8.57 -6.37 -8.89
C ALA A 273 -8.82 -5.08 -9.69
N GLY A 274 -9.10 -3.97 -9.01
CA GLY A 274 -9.48 -2.71 -9.66
C GLY A 274 -10.16 -1.73 -8.72
N LEU A 275 -11.16 -1.02 -9.25
CA LEU A 275 -11.93 0.00 -8.55
C LEU A 275 -13.44 -0.27 -8.66
N ILE A 276 -14.16 -0.05 -7.57
CA ILE A 276 -15.59 0.24 -7.63
C ILE A 276 -15.71 1.75 -7.80
N VAL A 277 -16.36 2.19 -8.86
CA VAL A 277 -16.49 3.58 -9.26
C VAL A 277 -17.92 4.03 -9.05
N LYS A 278 -18.11 5.14 -8.35
CA LYS A 278 -19.39 5.83 -8.26
C LYS A 278 -19.54 6.79 -9.43
N LEU A 279 -20.59 6.59 -10.22
CA LEU A 279 -20.87 7.42 -11.38
C LEU A 279 -21.28 8.83 -10.96
N ASN A 280 -20.99 9.80 -11.80
CA ASN A 280 -21.36 11.19 -11.69
C ASN A 280 -21.83 11.70 -13.06
N ARG A 281 -22.22 12.98 -13.14
CA ARG A 281 -22.73 13.58 -14.38
C ARG A 281 -21.76 13.61 -15.56
N ASP A 282 -20.45 13.49 -15.32
CA ASP A 282 -19.47 13.48 -16.39
C ASP A 282 -19.28 12.08 -16.99
N ASN A 283 -19.23 11.03 -16.16
CA ASN A 283 -19.08 9.67 -16.64
C ASN A 283 -20.41 8.96 -16.99
N ASP A 284 -21.56 9.45 -16.54
CA ASP A 284 -22.89 8.99 -17.03
C ASP A 284 -23.30 9.62 -18.37
N ARG A 285 -22.53 10.60 -18.86
CA ARG A 285 -22.84 11.44 -20.02
C ARG A 285 -23.27 10.64 -21.25
N HIS A 286 -22.54 9.57 -21.56
CA HIS A 286 -22.81 8.75 -22.73
C HIS A 286 -24.12 7.97 -22.61
N TRP A 287 -24.48 7.52 -21.40
CA TRP A 287 -25.77 6.89 -21.11
C TRP A 287 -26.96 7.83 -21.26
N ARG A 288 -26.74 9.14 -21.12
CA ARG A 288 -27.75 10.18 -21.36
C ARG A 288 -27.75 10.73 -22.78
N GLY A 289 -26.94 10.18 -23.69
CA GLY A 289 -26.81 10.68 -25.06
C GLY A 289 -26.16 12.06 -25.19
N ALA A 290 -25.53 12.58 -24.13
CA ALA A 290 -24.91 13.89 -24.14
C ALA A 290 -23.59 13.89 -24.95
N LYS A 291 -23.28 15.05 -25.57
CA LYS A 291 -22.04 15.28 -26.33
C LYS A 291 -20.83 15.53 -25.41
N GLY A 292 -19.62 15.34 -25.92
CA GLY A 292 -18.35 15.58 -25.21
C GLY A 292 -17.66 14.30 -24.75
N THR A 293 -16.56 14.43 -24.01
CA THR A 293 -15.79 13.31 -23.42
C THR A 293 -16.35 12.96 -22.05
N ALA A 294 -16.45 11.67 -21.75
CA ALA A 294 -16.76 11.17 -20.41
C ALA A 294 -15.49 10.64 -19.75
N ASN A 295 -15.23 11.04 -18.50
CA ASN A 295 -14.03 10.62 -17.77
C ASN A 295 -14.37 10.02 -16.41
N VAL A 296 -13.66 8.96 -16.03
CA VAL A 296 -13.59 8.50 -14.65
C VAL A 296 -12.36 9.10 -14.01
N SER A 297 -12.53 9.81 -12.89
CA SER A 297 -11.40 10.21 -12.05
C SER A 297 -10.83 8.98 -11.37
N ILE A 298 -9.53 8.78 -11.56
CA ILE A 298 -8.77 7.64 -11.06
C ILE A 298 -7.93 8.10 -9.86
N PRO A 299 -7.89 7.33 -8.76
CA PRO A 299 -7.04 7.66 -7.62
C PRO A 299 -5.56 7.75 -8.02
N VAL A 300 -4.88 8.82 -7.59
CA VAL A 300 -3.46 9.03 -7.89
C VAL A 300 -2.55 7.94 -7.31
N SER A 301 -3.01 7.19 -6.31
CA SER A 301 -2.31 6.02 -5.77
C SER A 301 -2.11 4.91 -6.81
N THR A 302 -2.95 4.84 -7.84
CA THR A 302 -2.82 3.88 -8.94
C THR A 302 -1.73 4.26 -9.95
N ALA A 303 -1.24 5.51 -9.92
CA ALA A 303 -0.25 6.03 -10.88
C ALA A 303 1.01 5.16 -10.94
N ALA A 304 1.41 4.58 -9.80
CA ALA A 304 2.59 3.73 -9.71
C ALA A 304 2.51 2.43 -10.52
N THR A 305 1.31 2.03 -10.95
CA THR A 305 1.07 0.85 -11.81
C THR A 305 1.21 1.16 -13.30
N ILE A 306 1.30 2.45 -13.65
CA ILE A 306 1.24 2.93 -15.03
C ILE A 306 2.55 3.62 -15.40
N ARG A 307 3.06 3.25 -16.57
CA ARG A 307 4.23 3.81 -17.22
C ARG A 307 3.73 4.69 -18.36
N PHE A 308 3.76 6.00 -18.18
CA PHE A 308 3.21 6.96 -19.12
C PHE A 308 4.18 7.28 -20.28
N GLY A 309 3.61 7.57 -21.44
CA GLY A 309 4.27 8.31 -22.51
C GLY A 309 3.83 9.77 -22.51
N VAL A 310 4.04 10.47 -23.62
CA VAL A 310 3.60 11.87 -23.80
C VAL A 310 2.56 11.99 -24.90
N PHE A 311 1.62 12.95 -24.77
CA PHE A 311 0.54 13.13 -25.73
C PHE A 311 0.22 14.60 -26.01
N GLY A 312 0.09 14.89 -27.31
CA GLY A 312 -0.28 16.20 -27.84
C GLY A 312 0.78 17.27 -27.59
N ASP A 313 0.50 18.48 -28.07
CA ASP A 313 1.47 19.58 -28.10
C ASP A 313 1.94 20.06 -26.71
N ARG A 314 1.25 19.63 -25.65
CA ARG A 314 1.60 19.93 -24.26
C ARG A 314 2.36 18.80 -23.56
N ASN A 315 2.71 17.72 -24.26
CA ASN A 315 3.40 16.55 -23.70
C ASN A 315 2.70 15.95 -22.48
N ARG A 316 1.36 15.87 -22.51
CA ARG A 316 0.59 15.34 -21.36
C ARG A 316 0.91 13.88 -21.11
N PRO A 317 1.12 13.44 -19.86
CA PRO A 317 1.27 12.03 -19.52
C PRO A 317 0.05 11.23 -20.00
N ARG A 318 0.29 10.22 -20.84
CA ARG A 318 -0.76 9.36 -21.39
C ARG A 318 -0.31 7.92 -21.59
N ALA A 319 -1.20 7.00 -21.24
CA ALA A 319 -1.11 5.58 -21.48
C ALA A 319 -2.41 5.10 -22.15
N GLU A 320 -2.32 4.21 -23.13
CA GLU A 320 -3.46 3.71 -23.90
C GLU A 320 -3.62 2.20 -23.75
N PHE A 321 -4.86 1.74 -23.63
CA PHE A 321 -5.18 0.34 -23.40
C PHE A 321 -6.38 -0.08 -24.24
N ASP A 322 -6.51 -1.39 -24.45
CA ASP A 322 -7.80 -1.97 -24.81
C ASP A 322 -8.80 -1.75 -23.68
N PHE A 323 -10.06 -1.57 -24.05
CA PHE A 323 -11.15 -1.36 -23.10
C PHE A 323 -12.39 -2.15 -23.49
N PHE A 324 -12.76 -3.07 -22.60
CA PHE A 324 -13.97 -3.86 -22.73
C PHE A 324 -15.01 -3.35 -21.75
N ILE A 325 -16.25 -3.24 -22.23
CA ILE A 325 -17.36 -2.72 -21.45
C ILE A 325 -18.51 -3.70 -21.54
N ARG A 326 -19.19 -3.92 -20.43
CA ARG A 326 -20.45 -4.66 -20.40
C ARG A 326 -21.44 -4.03 -19.43
N TYR A 327 -22.70 -4.42 -19.57
CA TYR A 327 -23.75 -4.24 -18.59
C TYR A 327 -24.18 -5.61 -18.04
N ALA A 328 -24.31 -5.75 -16.72
CA ALA A 328 -24.61 -7.01 -16.06
C ALA A 328 -25.83 -6.94 -15.12
N THR A 329 -26.64 -8.01 -15.13
CA THR A 329 -27.77 -8.27 -14.24
C THR A 329 -27.73 -9.74 -13.76
N ASP A 330 -28.67 -10.17 -12.91
CA ASP A 330 -28.74 -11.55 -12.40
C ASP A 330 -28.94 -12.63 -13.48
N GLY A 331 -29.41 -12.26 -14.67
CA GLY A 331 -29.70 -13.22 -15.75
C GLY A 331 -29.28 -12.77 -17.14
N LEU A 332 -28.59 -11.64 -17.26
CA LEU A 332 -28.22 -11.08 -18.55
C LEU A 332 -26.88 -10.33 -18.47
N THR A 333 -26.05 -10.54 -19.48
CA THR A 333 -24.88 -9.71 -19.76
C THR A 333 -24.98 -9.17 -21.18
N ILE A 334 -24.83 -7.86 -21.34
CA ILE A 334 -24.75 -7.18 -22.64
C ILE A 334 -23.34 -6.63 -22.78
N SER A 335 -22.58 -7.18 -23.74
CA SER A 335 -21.22 -6.71 -24.03
C SER A 335 -21.25 -5.59 -25.07
N GLY A 336 -20.48 -4.54 -24.82
CA GLY A 336 -20.15 -3.53 -25.80
C GLY A 336 -19.08 -4.04 -26.77
N GLN A 337 -18.98 -3.38 -27.93
CA GLN A 337 -17.88 -3.65 -28.86
C GLN A 337 -16.53 -3.30 -28.24
N PRO A 338 -15.46 -4.09 -28.48
CA PRO A 338 -14.10 -3.74 -28.11
C PRO A 338 -13.73 -2.33 -28.52
N SER A 339 -13.00 -1.62 -27.66
CA SER A 339 -12.63 -0.22 -27.88
C SER A 339 -11.26 0.09 -27.27
N LYS A 340 -10.77 1.31 -27.48
CA LYS A 340 -9.56 1.82 -26.83
C LYS A 340 -9.94 2.86 -25.78
N THR A 341 -9.14 2.93 -24.71
CA THR A 341 -9.20 3.99 -23.70
C THR A 341 -7.83 4.63 -23.51
N GLY A 342 -7.83 5.86 -23.02
CA GLY A 342 -6.63 6.56 -22.58
C GLY A 342 -6.74 6.89 -21.09
N LEU A 343 -5.73 6.53 -20.34
CA LEU A 343 -5.47 7.05 -19.00
C LEU A 343 -4.51 8.23 -19.12
N MET A 344 -4.93 9.40 -18.66
CA MET A 344 -4.14 10.62 -18.75
C MET A 344 -4.03 11.34 -17.42
N SER A 345 -2.93 12.04 -17.22
CA SER A 345 -2.82 13.01 -16.13
C SER A 345 -3.34 14.36 -16.61
N PHE A 346 -4.16 15.02 -15.79
CA PHE A 346 -4.68 16.36 -16.04
C PHE A 346 -4.28 17.28 -14.89
N GLY A 347 -3.99 18.56 -15.15
CA GLY A 347 -3.64 19.52 -14.10
C GLY A 347 -2.18 19.48 -13.66
N PHE A 348 -1.36 18.58 -14.21
CA PHE A 348 0.07 18.47 -13.92
C PHE A 348 0.95 19.08 -15.01
N THR A 349 0.38 19.44 -16.16
CA THR A 349 1.11 20.01 -17.29
C THR A 349 1.02 21.55 -17.26
N PRO A 350 2.11 22.29 -17.53
CA PRO A 350 2.05 23.75 -17.59
C PRO A 350 0.95 24.26 -18.52
N GLY A 351 0.14 25.21 -18.04
CA GLY A 351 -1.00 25.77 -18.78
C GLY A 351 -2.31 24.96 -18.65
N ASP A 352 -2.35 23.92 -17.83
CA ASP A 352 -3.60 23.28 -17.43
C ASP A 352 -4.37 24.13 -16.41
N VAL A 353 -5.66 24.28 -16.67
CA VAL A 353 -6.61 24.94 -15.77
C VAL A 353 -7.42 23.85 -15.06
N GLY A 354 -6.86 23.27 -14.00
CA GLY A 354 -7.54 22.25 -13.21
C GLY A 354 -6.69 21.64 -12.10
N HIS A 355 -7.34 20.90 -11.19
CA HIS A 355 -6.65 20.13 -10.16
C HIS A 355 -5.91 18.94 -10.78
N GLY A 356 -4.77 18.60 -10.19
CA GLY A 356 -3.99 17.43 -10.56
C GLY A 356 -4.75 16.13 -10.28
N ASP A 357 -5.21 15.44 -11.33
CA ASP A 357 -5.88 14.14 -11.24
C ASP A 357 -5.54 13.21 -12.41
N LEU A 358 -5.84 11.93 -12.25
CA LEU A 358 -5.79 10.95 -13.33
C LEU A 358 -7.19 10.74 -13.89
N ARG A 359 -7.31 10.65 -15.21
CA ARG A 359 -8.59 10.51 -15.91
C ARG A 359 -8.53 9.37 -16.90
N LEU A 360 -9.42 8.41 -16.73
CA LEU A 360 -9.67 7.34 -17.70
C LEU A 360 -10.84 7.74 -18.61
N VAL A 361 -10.61 7.73 -19.92
CA VAL A 361 -11.64 8.10 -20.90
C VAL A 361 -12.62 6.95 -21.13
N ILE A 362 -13.91 7.20 -21.00
CA ILE A 362 -14.95 6.22 -21.39
C ILE A 362 -15.31 6.44 -22.87
N PRO A 363 -15.21 5.42 -23.74
CA PRO A 363 -15.56 5.54 -25.15
C PRO A 363 -17.08 5.53 -25.36
N ALA A 364 -17.55 6.45 -26.21
CA ALA A 364 -18.98 6.64 -26.44
C ALA A 364 -19.65 5.52 -27.24
N ALA A 365 -18.97 4.98 -28.25
CA ALA A 365 -19.54 4.02 -29.20
C ALA A 365 -20.10 2.74 -28.55
N PRO A 366 -19.34 2.01 -27.70
CA PRO A 366 -19.87 0.83 -27.02
C PRO A 366 -21.03 1.16 -26.08
N ILE A 367 -20.96 2.29 -25.36
CA ILE A 367 -22.02 2.73 -24.45
C ILE A 367 -23.33 3.03 -25.19
N ARG A 368 -23.27 3.80 -26.28
CA ARG A 368 -24.47 4.15 -27.06
C ARG A 368 -25.17 2.93 -27.65
N THR A 369 -24.38 1.96 -28.11
CA THR A 369 -24.92 0.69 -28.63
C THR A 369 -25.64 -0.08 -27.53
N MET A 370 -25.02 -0.23 -26.36
CA MET A 370 -25.65 -0.89 -25.21
C MET A 370 -26.88 -0.13 -24.70
N GLN A 371 -26.84 1.20 -24.67
CA GLN A 371 -27.96 2.04 -24.26
C GLN A 371 -29.21 1.76 -25.10
N GLN A 372 -29.06 1.65 -26.43
CA GLN A 372 -30.17 1.29 -27.33
C GLN A 372 -30.73 -0.09 -26.98
N THR A 373 -29.86 -1.08 -26.76
CA THR A 373 -30.28 -2.43 -26.34
C THR A 373 -31.04 -2.41 -25.01
N LEU A 374 -30.55 -1.68 -24.00
CA LEU A 374 -31.20 -1.55 -22.70
C LEU A 374 -32.58 -0.90 -22.82
N GLN A 375 -32.71 0.14 -23.66
CA GLN A 375 -34.00 0.79 -23.92
C GLN A 375 -35.00 -0.17 -24.58
N THR A 376 -34.58 -0.90 -25.62
CA THR A 376 -35.43 -1.89 -26.29
C THR A 376 -35.88 -2.99 -25.34
N GLN A 377 -35.00 -3.42 -24.42
CA GLN A 377 -35.28 -4.45 -23.42
C GLN A 377 -35.92 -3.91 -22.13
N GLN A 378 -36.27 -2.62 -22.09
CA GLN A 378 -36.86 -1.93 -20.93
C GLN A 378 -36.06 -2.14 -19.63
N ARG A 379 -34.73 -2.12 -19.73
CA ARG A 379 -33.81 -2.27 -18.60
C ARG A 379 -33.37 -0.89 -18.05
N PRO A 380 -32.99 -0.82 -16.76
CA PRO A 380 -32.42 0.38 -16.18
C PRO A 380 -31.18 0.86 -16.96
N ILE A 381 -31.10 2.17 -17.18
CA ILE A 381 -29.92 2.82 -17.77
C ILE A 381 -29.03 3.32 -16.63
N PRO A 382 -27.72 3.01 -16.63
CA PRO A 382 -26.79 3.55 -15.64
C PRO A 382 -26.82 5.08 -15.58
N LYS A 383 -26.82 5.64 -14.37
CA LYS A 383 -26.90 7.08 -14.10
C LYS A 383 -25.94 7.49 -12.99
N ALA A 384 -25.77 8.81 -12.81
CA ALA A 384 -25.06 9.34 -11.66
C ALA A 384 -25.53 8.71 -10.34
N GLU A 385 -24.60 8.51 -9.41
CA GLU A 385 -24.72 7.80 -8.14
C GLU A 385 -24.78 6.27 -8.21
N ASP A 386 -24.93 5.68 -9.39
CA ASP A 386 -24.81 4.22 -9.55
C ASP A 386 -23.35 3.77 -9.40
N LEU A 387 -23.15 2.51 -9.05
CA LEU A 387 -21.83 1.90 -8.92
C LEU A 387 -21.50 1.03 -10.14
N ALA A 388 -20.26 1.10 -10.58
CA ALA A 388 -19.70 0.27 -11.66
C ALA A 388 -18.37 -0.34 -11.20
N LEU A 389 -17.99 -1.48 -11.79
CA LEU A 389 -16.70 -2.13 -11.54
C LEU A 389 -15.75 -1.77 -12.66
N LEU A 390 -14.53 -1.35 -12.32
CA LEU A 390 -13.44 -1.10 -13.24
C LEU A 390 -12.28 -2.02 -12.87
N GLU A 391 -12.10 -3.10 -13.62
CA GLU A 391 -10.97 -4.02 -13.48
C GLU A 391 -9.72 -3.44 -14.11
N TRP A 392 -8.61 -3.61 -13.41
CA TRP A 392 -7.33 -3.02 -13.75
C TRP A 392 -6.55 -3.88 -14.74
N PRO A 393 -5.82 -3.29 -15.71
CA PRO A 393 -4.97 -4.04 -16.62
C PRO A 393 -3.83 -4.72 -15.88
N THR A 394 -3.47 -5.91 -16.36
CA THR A 394 -2.32 -6.68 -15.90
C THR A 394 -1.38 -6.96 -17.08
N PRO A 395 -0.14 -7.41 -16.85
CA PRO A 395 0.77 -7.70 -17.95
C PRO A 395 0.29 -8.84 -18.87
N THR A 396 -0.46 -9.81 -18.34
CA THR A 396 -1.10 -10.88 -19.14
C THR A 396 -2.39 -10.42 -19.81
N THR A 397 -3.09 -9.46 -19.21
CA THR A 397 -4.37 -8.95 -19.70
C THR A 397 -4.30 -7.41 -19.69
N PRO A 398 -3.61 -6.79 -20.65
CA PRO A 398 -3.34 -5.35 -20.70
C PRO A 398 -4.59 -4.57 -21.18
N THR A 399 -5.72 -4.84 -20.55
CA THR A 399 -7.05 -4.38 -20.94
C THR A 399 -7.76 -3.92 -19.69
N PHE A 400 -8.24 -2.67 -19.71
CA PHE A 400 -9.21 -2.24 -18.71
C PHE A 400 -10.56 -2.93 -19.02
N LYS A 401 -11.30 -3.32 -17.98
CA LYS A 401 -12.64 -3.86 -18.18
C LYS A 401 -13.63 -3.16 -17.27
N MET A 402 -14.73 -2.65 -17.83
CA MET A 402 -15.74 -1.93 -17.07
C MET A 402 -17.10 -2.63 -17.11
N THR A 403 -17.58 -3.02 -15.94
CA THR A 403 -18.91 -3.61 -15.76
C THR A 403 -19.84 -2.55 -15.17
N PHE A 404 -20.80 -2.09 -15.97
CA PHE A 404 -21.95 -1.36 -15.46
C PHE A 404 -22.97 -2.36 -14.90
N ILE A 405 -23.56 -2.06 -13.75
CA ILE A 405 -24.34 -3.03 -12.99
C ILE A 405 -25.77 -2.55 -12.84
N ASP A 406 -26.73 -3.44 -13.01
CA ASP A 406 -28.08 -3.20 -12.52
C ASP A 406 -28.05 -3.09 -10.99
N GLN A 407 -28.36 -1.92 -10.46
CA GLN A 407 -28.24 -1.66 -9.03
C GLN A 407 -29.20 -2.49 -8.16
N GLN A 408 -30.23 -3.08 -8.76
CA GLN A 408 -31.19 -3.96 -8.08
C GLN A 408 -30.78 -5.43 -8.09
N SER A 409 -29.83 -5.81 -8.95
CA SER A 409 -29.32 -7.19 -9.04
C SER A 409 -28.54 -7.60 -7.80
N ALA A 410 -28.33 -8.91 -7.60
CA ALA A 410 -27.49 -9.43 -6.53
C ALA A 410 -26.06 -8.85 -6.59
N LEU A 411 -25.48 -8.74 -7.79
CA LEU A 411 -24.19 -8.10 -7.99
C LEU A 411 -24.22 -6.62 -7.58
N GLY A 412 -25.28 -5.90 -7.92
CA GLY A 412 -25.48 -4.49 -7.56
C GLY A 412 -25.61 -4.29 -6.04
N GLN A 413 -26.36 -5.16 -5.36
CA GLN A 413 -26.52 -5.13 -3.91
C GLN A 413 -25.20 -5.42 -3.19
N ALA A 414 -24.46 -6.46 -3.61
CA ALA A 414 -23.16 -6.81 -3.03
C ALA A 414 -22.13 -5.70 -3.26
N THR A 415 -22.09 -5.11 -4.47
CA THR A 415 -21.21 -3.96 -4.78
C THR A 415 -21.51 -2.78 -3.86
N ARG A 416 -22.79 -2.51 -3.57
CA ARG A 416 -23.22 -1.44 -2.68
C ARG A 416 -22.86 -1.70 -1.22
N GLN A 417 -22.90 -2.95 -0.78
CA GLN A 417 -22.42 -3.33 0.56
C GLN A 417 -20.93 -3.03 0.72
N ILE A 418 -20.10 -3.45 -0.25
CA ILE A 418 -18.66 -3.16 -0.25
C ILE A 418 -18.41 -1.65 -0.23
N TRP A 419 -19.13 -0.89 -1.08
CA TRP A 419 -19.02 0.57 -1.11
C TRP A 419 -19.40 1.21 0.22
N ASN A 420 -20.54 0.83 0.81
CA ASN A 420 -21.02 1.41 2.06
C ASN A 420 -20.08 1.08 3.23
N GLN A 421 -19.54 -0.14 3.28
CA GLN A 421 -18.56 -0.54 4.27
C GLN A 421 -17.26 0.29 4.11
N ALA A 422 -16.76 0.43 2.87
CA ALA A 422 -15.60 1.25 2.60
C ALA A 422 -15.83 2.72 2.97
N ALA A 423 -17.04 3.26 2.73
CA ALA A 423 -17.41 4.62 3.12
C ALA A 423 -17.50 4.79 4.64
N ALA A 424 -18.13 3.85 5.34
CA ALA A 424 -18.28 3.87 6.80
C ALA A 424 -16.94 3.75 7.53
N ASN A 425 -16.00 3.00 6.94
CA ASN A 425 -14.67 2.77 7.51
C ASN A 425 -13.61 3.79 7.04
N GLU A 426 -14.02 4.84 6.31
CA GLU A 426 -13.11 5.83 5.70
C GLU A 426 -12.01 5.21 4.80
N GLN A 427 -12.33 4.10 4.14
CA GLN A 427 -11.46 3.30 3.27
C GLN A 427 -11.67 3.57 1.77
N LEU A 428 -12.34 4.67 1.41
CA LEU A 428 -12.51 5.02 0.00
C LEU A 428 -11.14 5.34 -0.64
N ALA A 429 -10.89 4.82 -1.83
CA ALA A 429 -9.68 5.08 -2.61
C ALA A 429 -9.63 6.54 -3.11
N SER A 430 -10.80 7.13 -3.34
CA SER A 430 -10.99 8.57 -3.56
C SER A 430 -12.46 8.95 -3.27
N ARG A 431 -12.83 10.23 -3.40
CA ARG A 431 -14.24 10.67 -3.25
C ARG A 431 -15.24 9.93 -4.16
N GLY A 432 -14.79 9.40 -5.29
CA GLY A 432 -15.64 8.71 -6.28
C GLY A 432 -15.28 7.24 -6.51
N ALA A 433 -14.39 6.65 -5.70
CA ALA A 433 -13.96 5.27 -5.88
C ALA A 433 -13.60 4.56 -4.56
N CYS A 434 -13.85 3.26 -4.47
CA CYS A 434 -13.22 2.36 -3.50
C CYS A 434 -12.55 1.19 -4.22
N TRP A 435 -11.77 0.38 -3.49
CA TRP A 435 -11.04 -0.75 -4.06
C TRP A 435 -12.00 -1.90 -4.40
N LEU A 436 -11.79 -2.53 -5.57
CA LEU A 436 -12.47 -3.75 -5.98
C LEU A 436 -11.74 -4.97 -5.39
N PRO A 437 -12.36 -5.76 -4.52
CA PRO A 437 -11.76 -7.00 -4.00
C PRO A 437 -11.45 -7.99 -5.12
N SER A 438 -10.33 -8.71 -5.01
CA SER A 438 -9.84 -9.62 -6.07
C SER A 438 -10.74 -10.84 -6.27
N ASP A 439 -11.43 -11.28 -5.24
CA ASP A 439 -12.42 -12.36 -5.24
C ASP A 439 -13.82 -11.93 -5.71
N PHE A 440 -14.06 -10.62 -5.81
CA PHE A 440 -15.37 -10.06 -6.19
C PHE A 440 -15.52 -9.80 -7.70
N SER A 441 -14.41 -9.79 -8.45
CA SER A 441 -14.42 -9.47 -9.88
C SER A 441 -15.22 -10.50 -10.69
N PRO A 442 -16.32 -10.12 -11.38
CA PRO A 442 -17.13 -11.06 -12.14
C PRO A 442 -16.36 -11.60 -13.36
N LYS A 443 -16.45 -12.91 -13.63
CA LYS A 443 -15.80 -13.54 -14.79
C LYS A 443 -16.24 -12.86 -16.10
N TRP A 444 -15.28 -12.56 -16.98
CA TRP A 444 -15.49 -11.91 -18.29
C TRP A 444 -15.55 -12.92 -19.42
#